data_AF-A0A223AX81-F1
#
_entry.id   AF-A0A223AX81-F1
#
_cell.length_a   1.000
_cell.length_b   1.000
_cell.length_c   1.000
_cell.angle_alpha   90.00
_cell.angle_beta   90.00
_cell.angle_gamma   90.00
#
_symmetry.space_group_name_H-M   'P 1'
#
loop_
_entity.id
_entity.type
_entity.pdbx_description
1 polymer ?
#
loop_
_entity_poly.entity_id
_entity_poly.type
_entity_poly.pdbx_seq_one_letter_code
_entity_poly.pdbx_strand_id
1 'polypeptide(L)' 'MQFTISSEVNANINNKCSIYFDEPFKEIPFISVTDNNAGTNVATSPSIDWPTISQITVSNFDGAFTLMAIGYI' A
#
# COMPACT_ATOMS: atom_id res chain seq x y z
N MET A 1 7.44 -12.67 -8.52
CA MET A 1 8.11 -11.35 -8.57
C MET A 1 7.82 -10.58 -7.29
N GLN A 2 8.72 -9.70 -6.86
CA GLN A 2 8.56 -8.87 -5.66
C GLN A 2 8.62 -7.40 -6.06
N PHE A 3 7.68 -6.61 -5.51
CA PHE A 3 7.65 -5.16 -5.63
C PHE A 3 7.71 -4.53 -4.25
N THR A 4 8.51 -3.47 -4.12
CA THR A 4 8.59 -2.64 -2.91
C THR A 4 8.30 -1.20 -3.31
N ILE A 5 7.26 -0.62 -2.72
CA ILE A 5 6.82 0.75 -2.96
C ILE A 5 6.92 1.54 -1.66
N SER A 6 7.50 2.74 -1.74
CA SER A 6 7.55 3.69 -0.63
C SER A 6 6.82 4.97 -1.02
N SER A 7 6.05 5.51 -0.07
CA SER A 7 5.31 6.77 -0.22
C SER A 7 5.92 7.83 0.69
N GLU A 8 6.00 9.08 0.23
CA GLU A 8 6.45 10.25 0.99
C GLU A 8 5.37 11.34 0.98
N VAL A 9 4.18 11.01 1.53
CA VAL A 9 3.04 11.94 1.61
C VAL A 9 2.94 12.53 3.01
N ASN A 10 2.49 13.78 3.11
CA ASN A 10 2.24 14.45 4.39
C ASN A 10 1.13 13.74 5.20
N ALA A 11 1.30 13.77 6.53
CA ALA A 11 0.38 13.27 7.55
C ALA A 11 -1.10 13.66 7.32
N ASN A 12 -1.96 12.71 6.92
CA ASN A 12 -3.43 12.88 6.87
C ASN A 12 -4.18 11.54 6.87
N ILE A 13 -5.04 11.33 7.87
CA ILE A 13 -5.86 10.11 8.05
C ILE A 13 -6.78 9.77 6.86
N ASN A 14 -7.13 10.74 6.02
CA ASN A 14 -7.95 10.53 4.82
C ASN A 14 -7.11 10.27 3.56
N ASN A 15 -5.80 10.10 3.69
CA ASN A 15 -4.94 9.78 2.56
C ASN A 15 -5.37 8.47 1.91
N LYS A 16 -5.39 8.50 0.58
CA LYS A 16 -5.63 7.34 -0.28
C LYS A 16 -4.66 7.39 -1.44
N CYS A 17 -4.07 6.25 -1.76
CA CYS A 17 -3.17 6.10 -2.89
C CYS A 17 -3.57 4.86 -3.67
N SER A 18 -3.61 4.96 -5.00
CA SER A 18 -3.79 3.81 -5.87
C SER A 18 -2.49 3.52 -6.62
N ILE A 19 -2.09 2.25 -6.61
CA ILE A 19 -0.89 1.75 -7.27
C ILE A 19 -1.36 0.86 -8.41
N TYR A 20 -0.88 1.15 -9.62
CA TYR A 20 -1.19 0.39 -10.84
C TYR A 20 0.04 -0.39 -11.26
N PHE A 21 -0.17 -1.65 -11.64
CA PHE A 21 0.85 -2.50 -12.23
C PHE A 21 0.61 -2.60 -13.74
N ASP A 22 1.68 -2.44 -14.51
CA ASP A 22 1.61 -2.51 -15.97
C ASP A 22 1.18 -3.90 -16.46
N GLU A 23 1.58 -4.96 -15.74
CA GLU A 23 1.13 -6.32 -15.96
C GLU A 23 0.28 -6.82 -14.78
N PRO A 24 -0.90 -7.42 -15.03
CA PRO A 24 -1.76 -7.95 -13.97
C PRO A 24 -1.17 -9.24 -13.37
N PHE A 25 -1.30 -9.40 -12.05
CA PHE A 25 -0.97 -10.67 -11.40
C PHE A 25 -1.94 -11.80 -11.83
N LYS A 26 -1.48 -13.04 -11.85
CA LYS A 26 -2.33 -14.21 -12.17
C LYS A 26 -3.36 -14.51 -11.07
N GLU A 27 -3.07 -14.11 -9.85
CA GLU A 27 -3.90 -14.26 -8.67
C GLU A 27 -3.61 -13.11 -7.69
N ILE A 28 -4.41 -12.97 -6.63
CA ILE A 28 -4.15 -11.94 -5.62
C ILE A 28 -2.80 -12.26 -4.93
N PRO A 29 -1.79 -11.37 -5.02
CA PRO A 29 -0.47 -11.63 -4.46
C PRO A 29 -0.51 -11.58 -2.92
N PHE A 30 0.55 -12.09 -2.29
CA PHE A 30 0.80 -11.83 -0.87
C PHE A 30 1.20 -10.37 -0.67
N ILE A 31 0.66 -9.72 0.35
CA ILE A 31 0.84 -8.29 0.58
C ILE A 31 1.18 -8.02 2.04
N SER A 32 2.13 -7.12 2.24
CA SER A 32 2.43 -6.53 3.54
C SER A 32 2.50 -5.01 3.40
N VAL A 33 1.85 -4.30 4.32
CA VAL A 33 1.99 -2.86 4.49
C VAL A 33 2.61 -2.59 5.86
N THR A 34 3.65 -1.77 5.86
CA THR A 34 4.24 -1.24 7.08
C THR A 34 4.00 0.26 7.09
N ASP A 35 3.34 0.72 8.15
CA ASP A 35 3.23 2.14 8.42
C ASP A 35 4.59 2.65 8.93
N ASN A 36 5.19 3.60 8.21
CA ASN A 36 6.48 4.18 8.58
C ASN A 36 6.34 5.49 9.35
N ASN A 37 5.15 5.80 9.88
CA ASN A 37 4.96 6.93 10.79
C ASN A 37 5.55 6.65 12.17
N ALA A 38 6.88 6.56 12.23
CA ALA A 38 7.60 6.53 13.47
C ALA A 38 7.54 7.94 14.11
N GLY A 39 6.49 8.24 14.88
CA GLY A 39 6.47 9.43 15.76
C GLY A 39 5.15 10.19 15.90
N THR A 40 4.11 9.89 15.14
CA THR A 40 2.79 10.52 15.31
C THR A 40 1.90 9.66 16.21
N ASN A 41 1.30 10.29 17.24
CA ASN A 41 0.36 9.64 18.18
C ASN A 41 -1.01 9.30 17.58
N VAL A 42 -1.13 9.34 16.25
CA VAL A 42 -2.37 9.01 15.54
C VAL A 42 -2.30 7.53 15.21
N ALA A 43 -3.17 6.73 15.81
CA ALA A 43 -3.30 5.33 15.45
C ALA A 43 -3.89 5.23 14.04
N THR A 44 -3.04 5.23 13.03
CA THR A 44 -3.42 4.88 11.67
C THR A 44 -3.30 3.37 11.47
N SER A 45 -4.34 2.79 10.88
CA SER A 45 -4.38 1.38 10.51
C SER A 45 -4.50 1.33 9.00
N PRO A 46 -3.37 1.34 8.26
CA PRO A 46 -3.40 1.31 6.82
C PRO A 46 -4.24 0.12 6.34
N SER A 47 -5.23 0.41 5.52
CA SER A 47 -6.11 -0.61 4.95
C SER A 47 -5.78 -0.78 3.48
N ILE A 48 -5.71 -2.02 3.04
CA ILE A 48 -5.48 -2.38 1.66
C ILE A 48 -6.80 -2.87 1.07
N ASP A 49 -7.19 -2.28 -0.06
CA ASP A 49 -8.22 -2.79 -0.94
C ASP A 49 -7.58 -3.22 -2.25
N TRP A 50 -7.90 -4.43 -2.69
CA TRP A 50 -7.35 -5.03 -3.90
C TRP A 50 -8.47 -5.44 -4.86
N PRO A 51 -9.14 -4.47 -5.49
CA PRO A 51 -10.32 -4.73 -6.30
C PRO A 51 -10.00 -5.46 -7.60
N THR A 52 -8.75 -5.39 -8.09
CA THR A 52 -8.33 -6.02 -9.35
C THR A 52 -6.90 -6.53 -9.28
N ILE A 53 -6.55 -7.54 -10.08
CA ILE A 53 -5.20 -8.11 -10.17
C ILE A 53 -4.11 -7.13 -10.69
N SER A 54 -4.46 -5.93 -11.14
CA SER A 54 -3.52 -4.91 -11.61
C SER A 54 -3.53 -3.62 -10.78
N GLN A 55 -4.33 -3.55 -9.71
CA GLN A 55 -4.49 -2.32 -8.93
C GLN A 55 -4.67 -2.59 -7.45
N ILE A 56 -3.99 -1.77 -6.65
CA ILE A 56 -4.14 -1.69 -5.20
C ILE A 56 -4.64 -0.30 -4.84
N THR A 57 -5.46 -0.21 -3.80
CA THR A 57 -5.68 1.04 -3.09
C THR A 57 -5.25 0.90 -1.63
N VAL A 58 -4.35 1.77 -1.19
CA VAL A 58 -3.94 1.90 0.22
C VAL A 58 -4.66 3.12 0.79
N SER A 59 -5.28 2.98 1.96
CA SER A 59 -6.01 4.05 2.66
C SER A 59 -5.64 4.09 4.13
N ASN A 60 -6.03 5.15 4.85
CA ASN A 60 -5.92 5.27 6.31
C ASN A 60 -4.48 5.20 6.83
N PHE A 61 -3.54 5.80 6.11
CA PHE A 61 -2.15 5.95 6.54
C PHE A 61 -1.88 7.42 6.87
N ASP A 62 -1.16 7.72 7.96
CA ASP A 62 -0.88 9.12 8.30
C ASP A 62 0.14 9.66 7.29
N GLY A 63 1.34 9.12 7.09
CA GLY A 63 2.34 9.68 6.18
C GLY A 63 3.01 8.65 5.27
N ALA A 64 4.29 8.38 5.51
CA ALA A 64 5.05 7.44 4.71
C ALA A 64 4.65 5.99 5.01
N PHE A 65 4.52 5.17 3.98
CA PHE A 65 4.30 3.73 4.12
C PHE A 65 5.24 2.95 3.20
N THR A 66 5.53 1.71 3.58
CA THR A 66 6.15 0.72 2.69
C THR A 66 5.16 -0.38 2.37
N LEU A 67 4.94 -0.64 1.09
CA LEU A 67 4.15 -1.77 0.62
C LEU A 67 5.05 -2.79 -0.08
N MET A 68 4.90 -4.05 0.30
CA MET A 68 5.51 -5.19 -0.37
C MET A 68 4.43 -6.07 -0.98
N ALA A 69 4.53 -6.34 -2.28
CA ALA A 69 3.67 -7.27 -2.99
C ALA A 69 4.50 -8.39 -3.63
N ILE A 70 4.09 -9.65 -3.41
CA ILE A 70 4.77 -10.84 -3.93
C ILE A 70 3.75 -11.74 -4.61
N GLY A 71 3.93 -11.97 -5.91
CA GLY A 71 3.04 -12.84 -6.68
C GLY A 71 3.58 -13.24 -8.04
N TYR A 72 2.77 -14.00 -8.77
CA TYR A 72 3.02 -14.42 -10.14
C TYR A 72 2.34 -13.48 -11.12
N ILE A 73 3.05 -13.13 -12.19
CA ILE A 73 2.55 -12.33 -13.31
C ILE A 73 2.52 -13.23 -14.55
#